data_AF-A0A9W4TFG4-F1
#
_entry.id   AF-A0A9W4TFG4-F1
#
_cell.length_a   1.000
_cell.length_b   1.000
_cell.length_c   1.000
_cell.angle_alpha   90.00
_cell.angle_beta   90.00
_cell.angle_gamma   90.00
#
_symmetry.space_group_name_H-M   'P 1'
#
loop_
_entity.id
_entity.type
_entity.pdbx_description
1 polymer ?
#
loop_
_entity_poly.entity_id
_entity_poly.type
_entity_poly.pdbx_seq_one_letter_code
_entity_poly.pdbx_strand_id
1 'polypeptide(L)'
;MVTIETFRTLALSFPDATEEPHFEKTSFRISKKIFATFDEKNNRAVLKLNEIDQSVFCASSDLIFYPVPNKWGKQGWTIVELSKVRPEMFEDALILSYQNVAFKKK
;
A
#
# COMPACT_ATOMS: atom_id res chain seq x y z
N MET A 1 -13.81 -7.77 1.41
CA MET A 1 -12.53 -8.35 0.95
C MET A 1 -12.11 -7.55 -0.26
N VAL A 2 -10.86 -7.14 -0.35
CA VAL A 2 -10.37 -6.35 -1.49
C VAL A 2 -9.75 -7.30 -2.50
N THR A 3 -10.26 -7.32 -3.74
CA THR A 3 -9.68 -8.12 -4.82
C THR A 3 -8.56 -7.36 -5.51
N ILE A 4 -7.72 -8.08 -6.25
CA ILE A 4 -6.68 -7.47 -7.08
C ILE A 4 -7.28 -6.48 -8.10
N GLU A 5 -8.47 -6.77 -8.63
CA GLU A 5 -9.15 -5.90 -9.58
C GLU A 5 -9.53 -4.57 -8.93
N THR A 6 -10.17 -4.59 -7.76
CA THR A 6 -10.48 -3.37 -7.01
C THR A 6 -9.21 -2.61 -6.64
N PHE A 7 -8.19 -3.31 -6.15
CA PHE A 7 -6.88 -2.72 -5.85
C PHE A 7 -6.30 -1.99 -7.06
N ARG A 8 -6.29 -2.66 -8.22
CA ARG A 8 -5.72 -2.15 -9.47
C ARG A 8 -6.52 -0.95 -9.99
N THR A 9 -7.84 -1.04 -9.98
CA THR A 9 -8.73 0.08 -10.38
C THR A 9 -8.49 1.30 -9.50
N LEU A 10 -8.42 1.14 -8.17
CA LEU A 10 -8.15 2.25 -7.25
C LEU A 10 -6.74 2.82 -7.46
N ALA A 11 -5.73 1.95 -7.52
CA ALA A 11 -4.34 2.37 -7.67
C ALA A 11 -4.07 3.06 -9.02
N LEU A 12 -4.74 2.65 -10.10
CA LEU A 12 -4.63 3.28 -11.43
C LEU A 12 -5.55 4.49 -11.60
N SER A 13 -6.50 4.70 -10.69
CA SER A 13 -7.34 5.91 -10.69
C SER A 13 -6.56 7.15 -10.25
N PHE A 14 -5.39 7.00 -9.64
CA PHE A 14 -4.56 8.12 -9.25
C PHE A 14 -3.80 8.72 -10.45
N PRO A 15 -3.66 10.05 -10.53
CA PRO A 15 -2.92 10.68 -11.60
C PRO A 15 -1.43 10.27 -11.53
N ASP A 16 -0.84 10.03 -12.70
CA ASP A 16 0.55 9.56 -12.88
C ASP A 16 0.85 8.17 -12.28
N ALA A 17 -0.17 7.42 -11.86
CA ALA A 17 0.02 6.06 -11.40
C ALA A 17 0.14 5.08 -12.56
N THR A 18 1.17 4.24 -12.51
CA THR A 18 1.43 3.17 -13.46
C THR A 18 1.58 1.86 -12.73
N GLU A 19 1.02 0.79 -13.29
CA GLU A 19 1.36 -0.56 -12.86
C GLU A 19 2.58 -1.07 -13.61
N GLU A 20 3.47 -1.74 -12.90
CA GLU A 20 4.63 -2.39 -13.46
C GLU A 20 4.89 -3.71 -12.75
N PRO A 21 5.25 -4.78 -13.47
CA PRO A 21 5.70 -6.01 -12.85
C PRO A 21 6.93 -5.76 -11.98
N HIS A 22 6.96 -6.36 -10.79
CA HIS A 22 8.06 -6.29 -9.85
C HIS A 22 8.34 -7.68 -9.30
N PHE A 23 9.23 -8.41 -9.98
CA PHE A 23 9.47 -9.83 -9.73
C PHE A 23 8.15 -10.64 -9.86
N GLU A 24 7.79 -11.38 -8.82
CA GLU A 24 6.56 -12.19 -8.75
C GLU A 24 5.35 -11.39 -8.20
N LYS A 25 5.46 -10.05 -8.15
CA LYS A 25 4.45 -9.15 -7.57
C LYS A 25 4.09 -8.05 -8.56
N THR A 26 2.93 -7.42 -8.35
CA THR A 26 2.52 -6.24 -9.11
C THR A 26 2.88 -4.99 -8.31
N SER A 27 3.65 -4.08 -8.90
CA SER A 27 4.00 -2.80 -8.26
C SER A 27 3.26 -1.65 -8.91
N PHE A 28 2.82 -0.69 -8.09
CA PHE A 28 2.16 0.53 -8.51
C PHE A 28 3.07 1.69 -8.16
N ARG A 29 3.34 2.49 -9.18
CA ARG A 29 4.37 3.53 -9.13
C ARG A 29 3.80 4.85 -9.57
N ILE A 30 4.30 5.92 -8.97
CA ILE A 30 4.08 7.29 -9.44
C ILE A 30 5.45 7.91 -9.71
N SER A 31 5.65 8.47 -10.90
CA SER A 31 6.91 9.10 -11.31
C SER A 31 8.15 8.23 -10.99
N LYS A 32 8.10 6.93 -11.30
CA LYS A 32 9.13 5.90 -11.00
C LYS A 32 9.32 5.51 -9.52
N LYS A 33 8.53 6.04 -8.60
CA LYS A 33 8.56 5.67 -7.17
C LYS A 33 7.43 4.71 -6.85
N ILE A 34 7.74 3.59 -6.22
CA ILE A 34 6.74 2.62 -5.78
C ILE A 34 6.01 3.18 -4.55
N PHE A 35 4.69 3.26 -4.64
CA PHE A 35 3.84 3.60 -3.49
C PHE A 35 3.12 2.36 -2.95
N ALA A 36 2.68 1.47 -3.83
CA ALA A 36 1.96 0.28 -3.44
C ALA A 36 2.46 -0.96 -4.19
N THR A 37 2.38 -2.13 -3.58
CA THR A 37 2.64 -3.41 -4.22
C THR A 37 1.60 -4.43 -3.80
N PHE A 38 1.24 -5.32 -4.71
CA PHE A 38 0.30 -6.41 -4.48
C PHE A 38 1.04 -7.75 -4.56
N ASP A 39 0.87 -8.56 -3.53
CA ASP A 39 1.39 -9.92 -3.41
C ASP A 39 0.25 -10.91 -3.61
N GLU A 40 0.18 -11.47 -4.82
CA GLU A 40 -0.87 -12.41 -5.21
C GLU A 40 -0.79 -13.73 -4.41
N LYS A 41 0.42 -14.19 -4.11
CA LYS A 41 0.67 -15.46 -3.39
C LYS A 41 0.05 -15.48 -2.00
N ASN A 42 0.18 -14.39 -1.24
CA ASN A 42 -0.32 -14.31 0.13
C ASN A 42 -1.60 -13.46 0.24
N ASN A 43 -2.12 -12.93 -0.87
CA ASN A 43 -3.26 -12.02 -0.91
C ASN A 43 -3.07 -10.79 0.01
N ARG A 44 -1.87 -10.19 -0.08
CA ARG A 44 -1.45 -9.05 0.75
C ARG A 44 -1.10 -7.87 -0.12
N ALA A 45 -1.32 -6.68 0.39
CA ALA A 45 -0.73 -5.47 -0.16
C ALA A 45 0.41 -4.98 0.72
N VAL A 46 1.39 -4.32 0.12
CA VAL A 46 2.38 -3.53 0.86
C VAL A 46 2.30 -2.10 0.38
N LEU A 47 1.97 -1.20 1.30
CA LEU A 47 1.78 0.22 1.06
C LEU A 47 2.91 1.03 1.69
N LYS A 48 3.24 2.15 1.04
CA LYS A 48 4.27 3.09 1.50
C LYS A 48 3.63 4.24 2.26
N LEU A 49 3.45 4.05 3.55
CA LEU A 49 2.94 5.07 4.46
C LEU A 49 4.09 5.88 5.08
N ASN A 50 3.76 6.98 5.75
CA ASN A 50 4.69 7.60 6.69
C ASN A 50 4.57 6.89 8.07
N GLU A 51 5.49 7.20 8.98
CA GLU A 51 5.54 6.55 10.31
C GLU A 51 4.29 6.84 11.16
N ILE A 52 3.70 8.02 10.99
CA ILE A 52 2.52 8.46 11.73
C ILE A 52 1.31 7.65 11.27
N ASP A 53 1.02 7.64 9.98
CA ASP A 53 -0.08 6.88 9.38
C ASP A 53 0.07 5.39 9.67
N GLN A 54 1.27 4.84 9.48
CA GLN A 54 1.55 3.44 9.82
C GLN A 54 1.17 3.14 11.28
N SER A 55 1.55 4.01 12.22
CA SER A 55 1.22 3.85 13.64
C SER A 55 -0.29 3.92 13.89
N VAL A 56 -1.01 4.82 13.22
CA VAL A 56 -2.48 4.95 13.33
C VAL A 56 -3.20 3.69 12.84
N PHE A 57 -2.79 3.17 11.67
CA PHE A 57 -3.37 1.94 11.14
C PHE A 57 -3.03 0.71 11.99
N CYS A 58 -1.78 0.59 12.44
CA CYS A 58 -1.34 -0.51 13.32
C CYS A 58 -2.11 -0.48 14.65
N ALA A 59 -2.31 0.71 15.23
CA ALA A 59 -3.08 0.90 16.45
C ALA A 59 -4.56 0.51 16.29
N SER A 60 -5.12 0.64 15.09
CA SER A 60 -6.50 0.24 14.81
C SER A 60 -6.66 -1.28 14.79
N SER A 61 -5.74 -2.00 14.13
CA SER A 61 -5.75 -3.47 14.13
C SER A 61 -4.44 -4.05 13.60
N ASP A 62 -3.61 -4.56 14.52
CA ASP A 62 -2.33 -5.23 14.22
C ASP A 62 -2.48 -6.50 13.34
N LEU A 63 -3.70 -7.08 13.29
CA LEU A 63 -4.00 -8.24 12.44
C LEU A 63 -4.29 -7.88 10.98
N ILE A 64 -4.50 -6.60 10.68
CA ILE A 64 -4.85 -6.10 9.35
C ILE A 64 -3.70 -5.29 8.78
N PHE A 65 -3.19 -4.34 9.57
CA PHE A 65 -2.08 -3.48 9.22
C PHE A 65 -0.93 -3.73 10.18
N TYR A 66 0.23 -4.06 9.63
CA TYR A 66 1.44 -4.24 10.42
C TYR A 66 2.68 -3.82 9.62
N PRO A 67 3.70 -3.25 10.28
CA PRO A 67 4.94 -2.90 9.61
C PRO A 67 5.62 -4.14 9.02
N VAL A 68 6.26 -4.00 7.87
CA VAL A 68 7.13 -5.06 7.34
C VAL A 68 8.18 -5.38 8.40
N PRO A 69 8.39 -6.65 8.80
CA PRO A 69 9.28 -7.04 9.90
C PRO A 69 10.77 -6.99 9.51
N ASN A 70 11.21 -5.84 8.97
CA ASN A 70 12.56 -5.56 8.50
C ASN A 70 12.83 -4.04 8.53
N LYS A 71 14.03 -3.61 8.09
CA LYS A 71 14.38 -2.17 7.94
C LYS A 71 13.36 -1.38 7.09
N TRP A 72 12.63 -2.06 6.22
CA TRP A 72 11.59 -1.48 5.38
C TRP A 72 10.40 -0.98 6.21
N GLY A 73 10.01 -1.70 7.27
CA GLY A 73 8.95 -1.27 8.19
C GLY A 73 9.23 0.10 8.78
N LYS A 74 10.47 0.33 9.24
CA LYS A 74 10.95 1.64 9.73
C LYS A 74 10.96 2.75 8.69
N GLN A 75 10.94 2.41 7.40
CA GLN A 75 10.79 3.40 6.35
C GLN A 75 9.31 3.73 6.09
N GLY A 76 8.35 3.07 6.76
CA GLY A 76 6.90 3.21 6.57
C GLY A 76 6.29 2.19 5.61
N TRP A 77 7.04 1.14 5.23
CA TRP A 77 6.46 0.04 4.46
C TRP A 77 5.56 -0.81 5.37
N THR A 78 4.28 -0.86 5.03
CA THR A 78 3.24 -1.47 5.85
C THR A 78 2.53 -2.55 5.06
N ILE A 79 2.41 -3.73 5.64
CA ILE A 79 1.68 -4.86 5.07
C ILE A 79 0.21 -4.73 5.44
N VAL A 80 -0.66 -4.99 4.47
CA VAL A 80 -2.11 -4.96 4.62
C VAL A 80 -2.70 -6.29 4.18
N GLU A 81 -3.48 -6.93 5.05
CA GLU A 81 -4.19 -8.17 4.76
C GLU A 81 -5.49 -7.90 3.99
N LEU A 82 -5.50 -8.14 2.67
CA LEU A 82 -6.65 -7.80 1.81
C LEU A 82 -7.89 -8.66 2.09
N SER A 83 -7.68 -9.86 2.62
CA SER A 83 -8.74 -10.78 3.09
C SER A 83 -9.49 -10.26 4.31
N LYS A 84 -8.85 -9.41 5.14
CA LYS A 84 -9.42 -8.93 6.42
C LYS A 84 -9.77 -7.46 6.42
N VAL A 85 -9.04 -6.66 5.64
CA VAL A 85 -9.27 -5.21 5.55
C VAL A 85 -10.61 -4.91 4.90
N ARG A 86 -11.26 -3.85 5.37
CA ARG A 86 -12.46 -3.30 4.73
C ARG A 86 -12.04 -2.50 3.49
N PRO A 87 -12.82 -2.52 2.39
CA PRO A 87 -12.49 -1.77 1.18
C PRO A 87 -12.25 -0.28 1.44
N GLU A 88 -13.10 0.35 2.25
CA GLU A 88 -12.99 1.76 2.64
C GLU A 88 -11.66 2.06 3.35
N MET A 89 -11.32 1.25 4.35
CA MET A 89 -10.06 1.41 5.12
C MET A 89 -8.81 1.16 4.26
N PHE A 90 -8.92 0.25 3.30
CA PHE A 90 -7.86 -0.01 2.34
C PHE A 90 -7.70 1.16 1.36
N GLU A 91 -8.80 1.74 0.89
CA GLU A 91 -8.81 2.91 0.03
C GLU A 91 -8.15 4.11 0.72
N ASP A 92 -8.53 4.41 1.97
CA ASP A 92 -7.88 5.45 2.78
C ASP A 92 -6.36 5.23 2.88
N ALA A 93 -5.93 4.01 3.22
CA ALA A 93 -4.51 3.68 3.31
C ALA A 93 -3.78 3.81 1.97
N LEU A 94 -4.45 3.45 0.86
CA LEU A 94 -3.90 3.58 -0.49
C LEU A 94 -3.76 5.04 -0.91
N ILE A 95 -4.74 5.89 -0.59
CA ILE A 95 -4.70 7.34 -0.82
C ILE A 95 -3.54 7.96 -0.05
N LEU A 96 -3.41 7.65 1.24
CA LEU A 96 -2.30 8.15 2.07
C LEU A 96 -0.94 7.69 1.54
N SER A 97 -0.86 6.43 1.09
CA SER A 97 0.32 5.89 0.45
C SER A 97 0.70 6.64 -0.82
N TYR A 98 -0.29 6.90 -1.68
CA TYR A 98 -0.11 7.69 -2.89
C TYR A 98 0.37 9.10 -2.56
N GLN A 99 -0.32 9.79 -1.65
CA GLN A 99 0.02 11.15 -1.21
C GLN A 99 1.43 11.22 -0.63
N ASN A 100 1.83 10.26 0.22
CA ASN A 100 3.16 10.22 0.81
C ASN A 100 4.28 10.15 -0.26
N VAL A 101 4.03 9.47 -1.38
CA VAL A 101 5.01 9.36 -2.48
C VAL A 101 4.92 10.54 -3.44
N ALA A 102 3.71 11.00 -3.76
CA ALA A 102 3.43 12.13 -4.64
C ALA A 102 3.87 13.47 -4.05
N PHE A 103 3.59 13.72 -2.77
CA PHE A 103 3.92 14.95 -2.04
C PHE A 103 5.33 14.97 -1.46
N LYS A 104 6.12 13.89 -1.59
CA LYS A 104 7.58 13.97 -1.43
C LYS A 104 8.19 14.73 -2.60
N LYS A 105 7.85 16.02 -2.70
CA LYS A 105 8.65 17.06 -3.34
C LYS A 105 9.87 17.30 -2.45
N LYS A 106 11.01 17.45 -3.13
CA LYS A 106 12.35 17.72 -2.62
C LYS A 106 12.39 18.77 -1.52
#